data_AF-A0A6C0J6Z1-F1
#
_entry.id   AF-A0A6C0J6Z1-F1
#
_cell.length_a   1.000
_cell.length_b   1.000
_cell.length_c   1.000
_cell.angle_alpha   90.00
_cell.angle_beta   90.00
_cell.angle_gamma   90.00
#
_symmetry.space_group_name_H-M   'P 1'
#
loop_
_entity.id
_entity.type
_entity.pdbx_description
1 polymer ?
#
loop_
_entity_poly.entity_id
_entity_poly.type
_entity_poly.pdbx_seq_one_letter_code
_entity_poly.pdbx_strand_id
1 'polypeptide(L)'
;MASIGEVYGSNFQQQASLDKALHASNIFAQNIAHKQFNFRNNSESMWNGNNMKPEIINALKKQVNTNKQSMEVVHISKTSDMINSFPYLINGAVEYFVIIDTEHADKGKTQVYSIYLTPNIMTAY
;
A
#
# COMPACT_ATOMS: atom_id res chain seq x y z
N MET A 1 -11.73 -13.27 34.09
CA MET A 1 -11.72 -14.33 33.05
C MET A 1 -12.61 -13.84 31.92
N ALA A 2 -12.04 -13.47 30.77
CA ALA A 2 -12.85 -13.15 29.59
C ALA A 2 -13.62 -14.40 29.17
N SER A 3 -14.91 -14.30 28.88
CA SER A 3 -15.68 -15.47 28.49
C SER A 3 -15.22 -15.94 27.11
N ILE A 4 -15.23 -17.26 26.89
CA ILE A 4 -14.77 -17.88 25.64
C ILE A 4 -15.49 -17.25 24.41
N GLY A 5 -16.75 -16.85 24.54
CA GLY A 5 -17.51 -16.16 23.49
C GLY A 5 -17.00 -14.75 23.15
N GLU A 6 -16.48 -14.00 24.13
CA GLU A 6 -15.86 -12.68 23.90
C GLU A 6 -14.51 -12.81 23.17
N VAL A 7 -13.74 -13.85 23.50
CA VAL A 7 -12.45 -14.14 22.86
C VAL A 7 -12.67 -14.59 21.40
N TYR A 8 -13.66 -15.45 21.12
CA TYR A 8 -13.98 -15.84 19.75
C TYR A 8 -14.55 -14.69 18.91
N GLY A 9 -15.45 -13.87 19.47
CA GLY A 9 -16.03 -12.72 18.77
C GLY A 9 -14.98 -11.66 18.40
N SER A 10 -14.07 -11.35 19.33
CA SER A 10 -12.98 -10.39 19.11
C SER A 10 -11.96 -10.91 18.08
N ASN A 11 -11.58 -12.20 18.14
CA ASN A 11 -10.71 -12.81 17.13
C ASN A 11 -11.34 -12.79 15.74
N PHE A 12 -12.63 -13.10 15.64
CA PHE A 12 -13.35 -13.07 14.35
C PHE A 12 -13.40 -11.65 13.76
N GLN A 13 -13.68 -10.65 14.60
CA GLN A 13 -13.70 -9.25 14.17
C GLN A 13 -12.32 -8.77 13.71
N GLN A 14 -11.25 -9.16 14.40
CA GLN A 14 -9.88 -8.85 13.99
C GLN A 14 -9.54 -9.49 12.64
N GLN A 15 -9.89 -10.77 12.45
CA GLN A 15 -9.66 -11.47 11.18
C GLN A 15 -10.44 -10.82 10.03
N ALA A 16 -11.73 -10.54 10.22
CA ALA A 16 -12.54 -9.88 9.20
C ALA A 16 -12.00 -8.47 8.84
N SER A 17 -11.47 -7.74 9.83
CA SER A 17 -10.81 -6.45 9.58
C SER A 17 -9.52 -6.61 8.77
N LEU A 18 -8.74 -7.65 9.02
CA LEU A 18 -7.53 -7.94 8.26
C LEU A 18 -7.86 -8.36 6.83
N ASP A 19 -8.85 -9.24 6.64
CA ASP A 19 -9.27 -9.71 5.32
C ASP A 19 -9.77 -8.55 4.46
N LYS A 20 -10.54 -7.61 5.05
CA LYS A 20 -10.95 -6.38 4.36
C LYS A 20 -9.74 -5.53 3.94
N ALA A 21 -8.72 -5.43 4.79
CA ALA A 21 -7.50 -4.69 4.49
C ALA A 21 -6.68 -5.35 3.37
N LEU A 22 -6.57 -6.68 3.39
CA LEU A 22 -5.91 -7.46 2.35
C LEU A 22 -6.65 -7.36 1.01
N HIS A 23 -7.98 -7.42 1.03
CA HIS A 23 -8.78 -7.23 -0.17
C HIS A 23 -8.57 -5.84 -0.80
N ALA A 24 -8.62 -4.78 0.03
CA ALA A 24 -8.31 -3.43 -0.44
C ALA A 24 -6.91 -3.36 -1.04
N SER A 25 -5.90 -3.88 -0.34
CA SER A 25 -4.51 -3.96 -0.81
C SER A 25 -4.38 -4.64 -2.16
N ASN A 26 -5.14 -5.72 -2.42
CA ASN A 26 -5.12 -6.42 -3.71
C ASN A 26 -5.66 -5.56 -4.85
N ILE A 27 -6.69 -4.74 -4.60
CA ILE A 27 -7.20 -3.79 -5.60
C ILE A 27 -6.14 -2.72 -5.90
N PHE A 28 -5.49 -2.16 -4.88
CA PHE A 28 -4.38 -1.22 -5.09
C PHE A 28 -3.22 -1.87 -5.87
N ALA A 29 -2.85 -3.10 -5.52
CA ALA A 29 -1.81 -3.84 -6.22
C ALA A 29 -2.13 -4.06 -7.71
N GLN A 30 -3.39 -4.42 -8.01
CA GLN A 30 -3.86 -4.58 -9.39
C GLN A 30 -3.73 -3.27 -10.17
N ASN A 31 -4.17 -2.16 -9.58
CA ASN A 31 -4.12 -0.86 -10.23
C ASN A 31 -2.68 -0.39 -10.47
N ILE A 32 -1.80 -0.57 -9.47
CA ILE A 32 -0.38 -0.25 -9.57
C ILE A 32 0.28 -1.06 -10.70
N ALA A 33 0.04 -2.37 -10.74
CA ALA A 33 0.61 -3.26 -11.77
C ALA A 33 0.23 -2.83 -13.20
N HIS A 34 -0.96 -2.26 -13.38
CA HIS A 34 -1.47 -1.76 -14.66
C HIS A 34 -1.25 -0.25 -14.86
N LYS A 35 -0.46 0.42 -14.00
CA LYS A 35 -0.17 1.86 -14.05
C LYS A 35 -1.43 2.75 -14.01
N GLN A 36 -2.50 2.25 -13.41
CA GLN A 36 -3.75 2.99 -13.24
C GLN A 36 -3.68 3.79 -11.94
N PHE A 37 -3.09 4.98 -11.92
CA PHE A 37 -2.85 5.72 -10.66
C PHE A 37 -4.02 6.62 -10.19
N ASN A 38 -5.05 6.79 -11.02
CA ASN A 38 -6.18 7.69 -10.73
C ASN A 38 -7.34 7.01 -9.96
N PHE A 39 -7.06 6.01 -9.11
CA PHE A 39 -8.11 5.34 -8.34
C PHE A 39 -8.56 6.15 -7.13
N ARG A 40 -9.87 6.10 -6.85
CA ARG A 40 -10.50 6.68 -5.65
C ARG A 40 -10.98 5.58 -4.73
N ASN A 41 -10.07 4.71 -4.32
CA ASN A 41 -10.39 3.61 -3.40
C ASN A 41 -10.21 4.08 -1.97
N ASN A 42 -11.17 3.74 -1.10
CA ASN A 42 -11.00 3.89 0.34
C ASN A 42 -9.95 2.87 0.82
N SER A 43 -8.92 3.35 1.54
CA SER A 43 -7.87 2.49 2.08
C SER A 43 -7.86 2.42 3.60
N GLU A 44 -8.81 3.06 4.31
CA GLU A 44 -8.84 3.21 5.77
C GLU A 44 -8.56 1.90 6.54
N SER A 45 -9.11 0.77 6.08
CA SER A 45 -8.91 -0.54 6.72
C SER A 45 -7.45 -1.02 6.71
N MET A 46 -6.62 -0.51 5.80
CA MET A 46 -5.20 -0.81 5.65
C MET A 46 -4.34 -0.13 6.73
N TRP A 47 -4.90 0.81 7.50
CA TRP A 47 -4.15 1.67 8.41
C TRP A 47 -4.33 1.28 9.87
N ASN A 48 -3.32 1.62 10.66
CA ASN A 48 -3.35 1.64 12.12
C ASN A 48 -2.91 3.04 12.57
N GLY A 49 -3.88 3.93 12.77
CA GLY A 49 -3.62 5.36 12.99
C GLY A 49 -2.92 6.00 11.79
N ASN A 50 -1.74 6.59 11.99
CA ASN A 50 -0.99 7.32 10.95
C ASN A 50 -0.07 6.45 10.09
N ASN A 51 0.01 5.14 10.36
CA ASN A 51 0.88 4.23 9.64
C ASN A 51 0.07 3.09 9.03
N MET A 52 0.45 2.66 7.83
CA MET A 52 -0.15 1.47 7.24
C MET A 52 0.29 0.24 8.02
N LYS A 53 -0.60 -0.75 8.14
CA LYS A 53 -0.30 -2.03 8.78
C LYS A 53 0.88 -2.71 8.06
N PRO A 54 1.96 -3.14 8.75
CA PRO A 54 3.14 -3.73 8.11
C PRO A 54 2.84 -4.96 7.23
N GLU A 55 1.89 -5.80 7.67
CA GLU A 55 1.44 -6.96 6.93
C GLU A 55 0.76 -6.58 5.60
N ILE A 56 0.11 -5.42 5.55
CA ILE A 56 -0.53 -4.89 4.35
C ILE A 56 0.51 -4.32 3.39
N ILE A 57 1.54 -3.62 3.89
CA ILE A 57 2.68 -3.16 3.06
C ILE A 57 3.33 -4.37 2.36
N ASN A 58 3.60 -5.43 3.10
CA ASN A 58 4.20 -6.64 2.55
C ASN A 58 3.28 -7.36 1.55
N ALA A 59 1.98 -7.45 1.86
CA ALA A 59 0.98 -8.02 0.96
C ALA A 59 0.89 -7.22 -0.36
N LEU A 60 0.86 -5.88 -0.29
CA LEU A 60 0.85 -4.99 -1.45
C LEU A 60 2.06 -5.24 -2.35
N LYS A 61 3.27 -5.20 -1.78
CA LYS A 61 4.53 -5.42 -2.53
C LYS A 61 4.53 -6.76 -3.25
N LYS A 62 4.16 -7.83 -2.53
CA LYS A 62 4.11 -9.19 -3.07
C LYS A 62 3.07 -9.31 -4.18
N GLN A 63 1.89 -8.72 -3.98
CA GLN A 63 0.79 -8.82 -4.94
C GLN A 63 1.08 -8.04 -6.22
N VAL A 64 1.74 -6.87 -6.15
CA VAL A 64 2.16 -6.14 -7.35
C VAL A 64 3.11 -6.98 -8.19
N ASN A 65 4.15 -7.55 -7.58
CA ASN A 65 5.10 -8.42 -8.28
C ASN A 65 4.41 -9.67 -8.85
N THR A 66 3.46 -10.25 -8.11
CA THR A 66 2.64 -11.37 -8.59
C THR A 66 1.82 -11.00 -9.82
N ASN A 67 1.21 -9.81 -9.83
CA ASN A 67 0.40 -9.31 -10.94
C ASN A 67 1.25 -8.91 -12.15
N LYS A 68 2.47 -8.39 -11.91
CA LYS A 68 3.43 -8.00 -12.95
C LYS A 68 4.86 -8.21 -12.47
N GLN A 69 5.49 -9.31 -12.90
CA GLN A 69 6.83 -9.71 -12.45
C GLN A 69 7.94 -8.71 -12.80
N SER A 70 7.76 -7.89 -13.84
CA SER A 70 8.72 -6.83 -14.19
C SER A 70 8.62 -5.60 -13.28
N MET A 71 7.66 -5.56 -12.36
CA MET A 71 7.49 -4.48 -11.40
C MET A 71 7.94 -4.88 -10.00
N GLU A 72 8.73 -4.00 -9.39
CA GLU A 72 9.12 -4.06 -8.00
C GLU A 72 8.55 -2.85 -7.25
N VAL A 73 8.06 -3.09 -6.04
CA VAL A 73 7.58 -2.03 -5.15
C VAL A 73 8.48 -1.94 -3.94
N VAL A 74 9.04 -0.77 -3.70
CA VAL A 74 9.90 -0.46 -2.56
C VAL A 74 9.13 0.49 -1.65
N HIS A 75 8.94 0.10 -0.38
CA HIS A 75 8.37 0.98 0.63
C HIS A 75 9.47 1.86 1.21
N ILE A 76 9.21 3.17 1.28
CA ILE A 76 10.16 4.17 1.75
C ILE A 76 9.70 4.66 3.12
N SER A 77 10.51 4.38 4.15
CA SER A 77 10.26 4.89 5.49
C SER A 77 10.35 6.41 5.52
N LYS A 78 9.44 7.04 6.27
CA LYS A 78 9.44 8.50 6.53
C LYS A 78 10.72 8.98 7.23
N THR A 79 11.41 8.09 7.94
CA THR A 79 12.65 8.39 8.67
C THR A 79 13.91 8.12 7.85
N SER A 80 13.78 7.61 6.62
CA SER A 80 14.91 7.32 5.74
C SER A 80 15.27 8.55 4.91
N ASP A 81 16.55 8.76 4.64
CA ASP A 81 17.02 9.81 3.70
C ASP A 81 16.42 9.66 2.29
N MET A 82 15.99 8.45 1.92
CA MET A 82 15.32 8.19 0.64
C MET A 82 13.99 8.95 0.50
N ILE A 83 13.40 9.42 1.60
CA ILE A 83 12.18 10.22 1.58
C ILE A 83 12.34 11.52 0.78
N ASN A 84 13.57 12.05 0.70
CA ASN A 84 13.89 13.26 -0.05
C ASN A 84 13.80 13.08 -1.58
N SER A 85 13.58 11.85 -2.05
CA SER A 85 13.31 11.57 -3.46
C SER A 85 11.88 11.93 -3.89
N PHE A 86 10.97 12.17 -2.94
CA PHE A 86 9.59 12.56 -3.22
C PHE A 86 9.48 14.08 -3.36
N PRO A 87 8.82 14.59 -4.41
CA PRO A 87 8.73 16.04 -4.65
C PRO A 87 7.87 16.77 -3.62
N TYR A 88 6.94 16.07 -2.97
CA TYR A 88 6.04 16.63 -1.97
C TYR A 88 5.89 15.65 -0.81
N LEU A 89 5.95 16.19 0.40
CA LEU A 89 5.69 15.45 1.63
C LEU A 89 4.34 15.87 2.19
N ILE A 90 3.48 14.89 2.44
CA ILE A 90 2.16 15.08 3.03
C ILE A 90 2.31 15.07 4.55
N ASN A 91 1.78 16.11 5.20
CA ASN A 91 1.63 16.13 6.64
C ASN A 91 0.38 15.31 7.03
N GLY A 92 0.59 14.16 7.69
CA GLY A 92 -0.49 13.30 8.15
C GLY A 92 -0.24 11.80 7.91
N ALA A 93 -1.33 11.03 7.86
CA ALA A 93 -1.30 9.60 7.57
C ALA A 93 -1.01 9.38 6.07
N VAL A 94 0.22 8.97 5.76
CA VAL A 94 0.69 8.72 4.39
C VAL A 94 1.76 7.63 4.41
N GLU A 95 1.86 6.83 3.35
CA GLU A 95 2.98 5.91 3.12
C GLU A 95 3.51 6.12 1.72
N TYR A 96 4.84 6.07 1.59
CA TYR A 96 5.56 6.39 0.37
C TYR A 96 6.12 5.12 -0.26
N PHE A 97 5.94 4.98 -1.57
CA PHE A 97 6.46 3.84 -2.31
C PHE A 97 7.11 4.30 -3.62
N VAL A 98 8.17 3.61 -3.98
CA VAL A 98 8.80 3.71 -5.28
C VAL A 98 8.48 2.43 -6.05
N ILE A 99 7.94 2.56 -7.25
CA ILE A 99 7.69 1.45 -8.17
C ILE A 99 8.76 1.50 -9.24
N ILE A 100 9.44 0.38 -9.45
CA ILE A 100 10.46 0.20 -10.48
C ILE A 100 9.87 -0.77 -11.52
N ASP A 101 9.64 -0.29 -12.74
CA ASP A 101 9.20 -1.11 -13.86
C ASP A 101 10.36 -1.37 -14.83
N THR A 102 10.71 -2.64 -14.94
CA THR A 102 11.83 -3.17 -15.75
C THR A 102 11.36 -3.79 -17.07
N GLU A 103 10.08 -3.65 -17.44
CA GLU A 103 9.50 -4.25 -18.66
C GLU A 103 10.27 -3.90 -19.95
N HIS A 104 11.00 -2.79 -19.99
CA HIS A 104 11.80 -2.35 -21.14
C HIS A 104 13.28 -2.17 -20.79
N ALA A 105 13.76 -2.86 -19.75
CA ALA A 105 15.16 -2.79 -19.32
C ALA A 105 16.12 -3.28 -20.40
N ASP A 106 15.71 -4.27 -21.22
CA ASP A 106 16.40 -4.76 -22.41
C ASP A 106 16.64 -3.67 -23.47
N LYS A 107 15.79 -2.65 -23.49
CA LYS A 107 15.89 -1.46 -24.36
C LYS A 107 16.55 -0.27 -23.65
N GLY A 108 17.17 -0.50 -22.49
CA GLY A 108 17.77 0.55 -21.66
C GLY A 108 16.76 1.50 -21.03
N LYS A 109 15.48 1.11 -20.90
CA LYS A 109 14.40 1.96 -20.37
C LYS A 109 13.81 1.33 -19.11
N THR A 110 14.31 1.77 -17.96
CA THR A 110 13.68 1.53 -16.66
C THR A 110 12.80 2.72 -16.31
N GLN A 111 11.56 2.47 -15.91
CA GLN A 111 10.64 3.52 -15.47
C GLN A 111 10.49 3.47 -13.96
N VAL A 112 10.58 4.63 -13.31
CA VAL A 112 10.46 4.75 -11.86
C VAL A 112 9.29 5.67 -11.56
N TYR A 113 8.38 5.22 -10.70
CA TYR A 113 7.20 5.96 -10.27
C TYR A 113 7.26 6.17 -8.76
N SER A 114 7.10 7.42 -8.34
CA SER A 114 6.92 7.76 -6.92
C SER A 114 5.41 7.84 -6.65
N ILE A 115 4.92 6.99 -5.76
CA ILE A 115 3.51 6.99 -5.34
C ILE A 115 3.42 7.17 -3.83
N TYR A 116 2.30 7.73 -3.41
CA TYR A 116 1.92 7.80 -2.01
C TYR A 116 0.51 7.25 -1.85
N LEU A 117 0.26 6.60 -0.73
CA LEU A 117 -1.07 6.15 -0.32
C LEU A 117 -1.46 6.86 0.96
N THR A 118 -2.73 7.22 1.07
CA THR A 118 -3.34 7.88 2.23
C THR A 118 -4.62 7.14 2.62
N PRO A 119 -5.04 7.14 3.90
CA PRO A 119 -6.23 6.41 4.35
C PRO A 119 -7.50 6.89 3.65
N ASN A 120 -7.61 8.21 3.49
CA ASN A 120 -8.77 8.87 2.93
C ASN A 120 -8.45 9.40 1.54
N ILE A 121 -9.46 9.45 0.68
CA ILE A 121 -9.35 10.05 -0.65
C ILE A 121 -9.01 11.54 -0.45
N MET A 122 -7.82 11.94 -0.88
CA MET A 122 -7.45 13.36 -0.93
C MET A 122 -8.27 14.04 -2.01
N THR A 123 -9.18 14.91 -1.60
CA THR A 123 -9.87 15.83 -2.50
C THR A 123 -8.93 17.01 -2.76
N ALA A 124 -8.67 17.31 -4.03
CA ALA A 124 -8.07 18.59 -4.37
C ALA A 124 -9.09 19.68 -4.01
N TYR A 125 -8.70 20.59 -3.12
CA TYR A 125 -9.44 21.82 -2.83
C TYR A 125 -8.92 22.94 -3.71
#